data_AF-A0AAV7S3J5-F1
#
_entry.id   AF-A0AAV7S3J5-F1
#
_cell.length_a   1.000
_cell.length_b   1.000
_cell.length_c   1.000
_cell.angle_alpha   90.00
_cell.angle_beta   90.00
_cell.angle_gamma   90.00
#
_symmetry.space_group_name_H-M   'P 1'
#
loop_
_entity.id
_entity.type
_entity.pdbx_description
1 polymer ?
#
loop_
_entity_poly.entity_id
_entity_poly.type
_entity_poly.pdbx_seq_one_letter_code
_entity_poly.pdbx_strand_id
1 'polypeptide(L)'
;SSSPCHQQYSSALGMEGIGTSRPSVPISNEAADLINKAWAPGTRKAYSSAWSLWSCWFVGRDLDPVSADINYVINFLAAQAGLGKSYRTINLYRSAISMHHTQINGKPVGEHPLLCRLLKGVKFSFPPLPKYSKLWDVNVVLNLFLSWQDNHELSLKSLSAKLTMLLCLVSIKRLSDVR
;
A
#
# COMPACT_ATOMS: atom_id res chain seq x y z
N SER A 1 -8.36 -0.21 21.73
CA SER A 1 -8.24 -1.54 22.36
C SER A 1 -7.67 -2.50 21.32
N SER A 2 -6.35 -2.65 21.33
CA SER A 2 -5.59 -3.41 20.33
C SER A 2 -5.61 -4.89 20.70
N SER A 3 -6.04 -5.77 19.80
CA SER A 3 -6.10 -7.21 20.03
C SER A 3 -4.71 -7.82 20.28
N PRO A 4 -4.59 -8.90 21.09
CA PRO A 4 -3.31 -9.49 21.51
C PRO A 4 -2.43 -10.02 20.38
N CYS A 5 -2.99 -10.23 19.17
CA CYS A 5 -2.27 -10.79 18.02
C CYS A 5 -1.18 -9.85 17.44
N HIS A 6 -1.20 -8.55 17.79
CA HIS A 6 -0.26 -7.58 17.21
C HIS A 6 1.15 -7.58 17.83
N GLN A 7 1.35 -8.14 19.02
CA GLN A 7 2.60 -7.95 19.76
C GLN A 7 3.63 -9.07 19.58
N GLN A 8 3.23 -10.29 19.23
CA GLN A 8 4.12 -11.46 19.32
C GLN A 8 5.00 -11.74 18.09
N TYR A 9 4.69 -11.16 16.93
CA TYR A 9 5.47 -11.39 15.69
C TYR A 9 6.31 -10.19 15.22
N SER A 10 6.19 -9.04 15.89
CA SER A 10 6.86 -7.79 15.46
C SER A 10 8.33 -7.71 15.90
N SER A 11 8.82 -8.61 16.76
CA SER A 11 10.13 -8.47 17.41
C SER A 11 11.25 -9.35 16.84
N ALA A 12 10.98 -10.26 15.89
CA ALA A 12 11.97 -11.25 15.44
C ALA A 12 12.27 -11.27 13.93
N LEU A 13 11.53 -10.54 13.09
CA LEU A 13 11.73 -10.52 11.65
C LEU A 13 11.75 -9.08 11.14
N GLY A 14 12.95 -8.50 11.13
CA GLY A 14 13.23 -7.30 10.33
C GLY A 14 12.91 -7.56 8.85
N MET A 15 12.78 -6.49 8.07
CA MET A 15 12.45 -6.51 6.64
C MET A 15 13.63 -7.06 5.78
N GLU A 16 14.28 -8.13 6.22
CA GLU A 16 15.47 -8.72 5.60
C GLU A 16 15.05 -9.81 4.61
N GLY A 17 14.29 -9.41 3.59
CA GLY A 17 13.98 -10.25 2.45
C GLY A 17 15.03 -10.13 1.36
N ILE A 18 16.18 -10.78 1.52
CA ILE A 18 17.12 -11.01 0.41
C ILE A 18 17.39 -12.51 0.32
N GLY A 19 16.65 -13.16 -0.59
CA GLY A 19 16.96 -14.51 -1.05
C GLY A 19 18.26 -14.49 -1.85
N THR A 20 19.40 -14.60 -1.16
CA THR A 20 20.57 -15.26 -1.70
C THR A 20 21.27 -15.98 -0.55
N SER A 21 21.64 -17.23 -0.78
CA SER A 21 22.59 -17.97 0.04
C SER A 21 23.90 -17.18 0.23
N ARG A 22 24.12 -16.53 1.39
CA ARG A 22 25.45 -16.10 1.91
C ARG A 22 25.36 -15.25 3.21
N PRO A 23 26.46 -15.09 3.97
CA PRO A 23 27.30 -16.04 4.69
C PRO A 23 27.06 -15.94 6.23
N SER A 24 27.83 -16.71 7.02
CA SER A 24 27.78 -16.93 8.47
C SER A 24 28.04 -15.72 9.40
N VAL A 25 27.70 -14.49 9.00
CA VAL A 25 27.86 -13.29 9.84
C VAL A 25 26.50 -12.63 10.05
N PRO A 26 25.99 -12.54 11.30
CA PRO A 26 24.74 -11.84 11.59
C PRO A 26 24.87 -10.34 11.30
N ILE A 27 23.81 -9.75 10.77
CA ILE A 27 23.72 -8.33 10.45
C ILE A 27 23.78 -7.51 11.76
N SER A 28 24.58 -6.44 11.79
CA SER A 28 24.65 -5.57 12.98
C SER A 28 23.37 -4.75 13.14
N ASN A 29 23.04 -4.36 14.37
CA ASN A 29 21.84 -3.58 14.65
C ASN A 29 21.85 -2.24 13.88
N GLU A 30 23.02 -1.62 13.70
CA GLU A 30 23.18 -0.38 12.94
C GLU A 30 22.88 -0.59 11.44
N ALA A 31 23.32 -1.71 10.86
CA ALA A 31 23.03 -2.06 9.49
C ALA A 31 21.54 -2.36 9.30
N ALA A 32 20.93 -3.12 10.21
CA ALA A 32 19.49 -3.40 10.21
C ALA A 32 18.66 -2.11 10.30
N ASP A 33 19.05 -1.15 11.14
CA ASP A 33 18.38 0.15 11.26
C ASP A 33 18.44 0.97 9.98
N LEU A 34 19.59 0.98 9.29
CA LEU A 34 19.76 1.66 8.01
C LEU A 34 18.92 1.01 6.91
N ILE A 35 18.91 -0.33 6.85
CA ILE A 35 18.07 -1.10 5.90
C ILE A 35 16.60 -0.78 6.14
N ASN A 36 16.16 -0.75 7.40
CA ASN A 36 14.80 -0.40 7.75
C ASN A 36 14.47 1.05 7.32
N LYS A 37 15.39 2.01 7.55
CA LYS A 37 15.23 3.43 7.16
C LYS A 37 15.16 3.66 5.65
N ALA A 38 15.60 2.72 4.81
CA ALA A 38 15.47 2.84 3.36
C ALA A 38 14.00 2.92 2.88
N TRP A 39 13.03 2.56 3.73
CA TRP A 39 11.62 2.54 3.41
C TRP A 39 10.88 3.71 4.07
N ALA A 40 9.99 4.34 3.31
CA ALA A 40 9.08 5.35 3.85
C ALA A 40 8.27 4.76 5.03
N PRO A 41 8.03 5.53 6.12
CA PRO A 41 7.32 5.04 7.30
C PRO A 41 5.94 4.45 6.99
N GLY A 42 5.22 5.04 6.03
CA GLY A 42 3.93 4.54 5.57
C GLY A 42 4.00 3.16 4.92
N THR A 43 5.04 2.89 4.12
CA THR A 43 5.24 1.59 3.48
C THR A 43 5.56 0.52 4.52
N ARG A 44 6.44 0.82 5.48
CA ARG A 44 6.80 -0.10 6.56
C ARG A 44 5.58 -0.52 7.38
N LYS A 45 4.75 0.45 7.79
CA LYS A 45 3.52 0.19 8.53
C LYS A 45 2.51 -0.64 7.73
N ALA A 46 2.41 -0.40 6.43
CA ALA A 46 1.51 -1.15 5.57
C ALA A 46 1.93 -2.63 5.43
N TYR A 47 3.23 -2.89 5.25
CA TYR A 47 3.78 -4.24 5.15
C TYR A 47 3.69 -5.00 6.48
N SER A 48 4.02 -4.36 7.61
CA SER A 48 3.91 -5.01 8.92
C SER A 48 2.45 -5.35 9.27
N SER A 49 1.51 -4.47 8.94
CA SER A 49 0.08 -4.74 9.14
C SER A 49 -0.41 -5.90 8.26
N ALA A 50 0.06 -5.97 7.02
CA ALA A 50 -0.24 -7.06 6.10
C ALA A 50 0.32 -8.40 6.60
N TRP A 51 1.58 -8.41 7.07
CA TRP A 51 2.22 -9.59 7.63
C TRP A 51 1.53 -10.07 8.90
N SER A 52 1.19 -9.16 9.82
CA SER A 52 0.45 -9.51 11.04
C SER A 52 -0.90 -10.18 10.72
N LEU A 53 -1.63 -9.68 9.72
CA LEU A 53 -2.89 -10.31 9.29
C LEU A 53 -2.67 -11.72 8.72
N TRP A 54 -1.61 -11.91 7.94
CA TRP A 54 -1.21 -13.22 7.43
C TRP A 54 -0.85 -14.18 8.57
N SER A 55 -0.01 -13.77 9.52
CA SER A 55 0.35 -14.57 10.69
C SER A 55 -0.88 -14.93 11.55
N CYS A 56 -1.80 -13.98 11.77
CA CYS A 56 -3.03 -14.25 12.53
C CYS A 56 -3.93 -15.29 11.82
N TRP A 57 -3.81 -15.49 10.50
CA TRP A 57 -4.57 -16.51 9.77
C TRP A 57 -4.15 -17.95 10.11
N PHE A 58 -2.97 -18.12 10.70
CA PHE A 58 -2.46 -19.40 11.21
C PHE A 58 -2.71 -19.61 12.70
N VAL A 59 -3.32 -18.66 13.42
CA VAL A 59 -3.64 -18.86 14.84
C VAL A 59 -4.55 -20.08 15.01
N GLY A 60 -4.10 -21.05 15.81
CA GLY A 60 -4.78 -22.34 15.99
C GLY A 60 -4.46 -23.41 14.95
N ARG A 61 -3.53 -23.14 14.02
CA ARG A 61 -2.96 -24.12 13.09
C ARG A 61 -1.49 -24.34 13.49
N ASP A 62 -1.07 -25.58 13.67
CA ASP A 62 0.32 -25.91 14.02
C ASP A 62 1.22 -25.85 12.75
N LEU A 63 1.28 -24.67 12.14
CA LEU A 63 1.93 -24.42 10.87
C LEU A 63 2.66 -23.08 10.92
N ASP A 64 3.88 -23.06 10.40
CA ASP A 64 4.71 -21.87 10.35
C ASP A 64 4.32 -20.94 9.18
N PRO A 65 3.95 -19.67 9.43
CA PRO A 65 3.58 -18.71 8.37
C PRO A 65 4.75 -18.28 7.47
N VAL A 66 6.00 -18.55 7.85
CA VAL A 66 7.20 -18.22 7.06
C VAL A 66 7.50 -19.27 5.99
N SER A 67 7.15 -20.53 6.25
CA SER A 67 7.42 -21.68 5.39
C SER A 67 6.16 -22.38 4.87
N ALA A 68 5.01 -21.73 4.95
CA ALA A 68 3.74 -22.28 4.54
C ALA A 68 3.72 -22.67 3.05
N ASP A 69 2.98 -23.73 2.72
CA ASP A 69 2.80 -24.14 1.34
C ASP A 69 2.06 -23.07 0.50
N ILE A 70 2.34 -23.04 -0.80
CA ILE A 70 1.73 -22.09 -1.74
C ILE A 70 0.20 -22.09 -1.70
N ASN A 71 -0.41 -23.25 -1.43
CA ASN A 71 -1.86 -23.39 -1.34
C ASN A 71 -2.45 -22.55 -0.20
N TYR A 72 -1.74 -22.44 0.92
CA TYR A 72 -2.16 -21.59 2.04
C TYR A 72 -2.16 -20.11 1.64
N VAL A 73 -1.14 -19.66 0.92
CA VAL A 73 -1.05 -18.28 0.43
C VAL A 73 -2.19 -17.97 -0.55
N ILE A 74 -2.47 -18.89 -1.48
CA ILE A 74 -3.57 -18.77 -2.45
C ILE A 74 -4.91 -18.69 -1.73
N ASN A 75 -5.18 -19.60 -0.80
CA ASN A 75 -6.44 -19.67 -0.06
C ASN A 75 -6.66 -18.43 0.81
N PHE A 76 -5.60 -17.91 1.44
CA PHE A 76 -5.68 -16.66 2.19
C PHE A 76 -6.05 -15.47 1.29
N LEU A 77 -5.34 -15.28 0.17
CA LEU A 77 -5.64 -14.15 -0.73
C LEU A 77 -7.04 -14.27 -1.35
N ALA A 78 -7.48 -15.50 -1.66
CA ALA A 78 -8.85 -15.76 -2.12
C ALA A 78 -9.88 -15.41 -1.05
N ALA A 79 -9.64 -15.79 0.22
CA ALA A 79 -10.51 -15.43 1.34
C ALA A 79 -10.58 -13.90 1.53
N GLN A 80 -9.44 -13.20 1.45
CA GLN A 80 -9.42 -11.73 1.53
C GLN A 80 -10.18 -11.08 0.36
N ALA A 81 -10.10 -11.65 -0.84
CA ALA A 81 -10.91 -11.20 -1.98
C ALA A 81 -12.41 -11.43 -1.73
N GLY A 82 -12.79 -12.57 -1.18
CA GLY A 82 -14.19 -12.89 -0.79
C GLY A 82 -14.75 -11.93 0.26
N LEU A 83 -13.90 -11.37 1.13
CA LEU A 83 -14.26 -10.32 2.09
C LEU A 83 -14.39 -8.92 1.45
N GLY A 84 -14.31 -8.81 0.12
CA GLY A 84 -14.47 -7.54 -0.60
C GLY A 84 -13.27 -6.60 -0.51
N LYS A 85 -12.07 -7.11 -0.17
CA LYS A 85 -10.85 -6.27 -0.15
C LYS A 85 -10.50 -5.84 -1.58
N SER A 86 -10.03 -4.60 -1.71
CA SER A 86 -9.63 -4.07 -3.01
C SER A 86 -8.43 -4.82 -3.61
N TYR A 87 -8.32 -4.85 -4.93
CA TYR A 87 -7.15 -5.40 -5.63
C TYR A 87 -5.82 -4.82 -5.10
N ARG A 88 -5.78 -3.52 -4.82
CA ARG A 88 -4.58 -2.85 -4.27
C ARG A 88 -4.19 -3.44 -2.92
N THR A 89 -5.18 -3.70 -2.05
CA THR A 89 -4.97 -4.29 -0.73
C THR A 89 -4.47 -5.73 -0.85
N ILE A 90 -5.07 -6.53 -1.73
CA ILE A 90 -4.66 -7.93 -1.95
C ILE A 90 -3.24 -7.98 -2.53
N ASN A 91 -2.90 -7.08 -3.45
CA ASN A 91 -1.53 -7.00 -3.98
C ASN A 91 -0.51 -6.56 -2.92
N LEU A 92 -0.89 -5.69 -1.98
CA LEU A 92 -0.06 -5.36 -0.81
C LEU A 92 0.19 -6.60 0.06
N TYR A 93 -0.84 -7.42 0.31
CA TYR A 93 -0.68 -8.68 1.04
C TYR A 93 0.28 -9.63 0.32
N ARG A 94 0.12 -9.81 -1.00
CA ARG A 94 1.07 -10.60 -1.80
C ARG A 94 2.51 -10.10 -1.64
N SER A 95 2.72 -8.79 -1.76
CA SER A 95 4.07 -8.20 -1.68
C SER A 95 4.69 -8.34 -0.29
N ALA A 96 3.89 -8.17 0.78
CA ALA A 96 4.36 -8.36 2.14
C ALA A 96 4.71 -9.83 2.42
N ILE A 97 3.85 -10.77 1.99
CA ILE A 97 4.12 -12.21 2.13
C ILE A 97 5.37 -12.59 1.34
N SER A 98 5.49 -12.16 0.08
CA SER A 98 6.63 -12.47 -0.78
C SER A 98 7.98 -12.02 -0.23
N MET A 99 8.00 -11.07 0.70
CA MET A 99 9.21 -10.49 1.27
C MET A 99 9.64 -11.20 2.55
N HIS A 100 8.69 -11.68 3.35
CA HIS A 100 8.97 -12.37 4.62
C HIS A 100 8.91 -13.90 4.52
N HIS A 101 8.29 -14.43 3.46
CA HIS A 101 8.14 -15.86 3.23
C HIS A 101 9.38 -16.45 2.55
N THR A 102 9.72 -17.69 2.88
CA THR A 102 10.79 -18.42 2.19
C THR A 102 10.49 -18.60 0.70
N GLN A 103 11.54 -18.77 -0.09
CA GLN A 103 11.39 -19.04 -1.52
C GLN A 103 10.75 -20.41 -1.74
N ILE A 104 9.76 -20.48 -2.63
CA ILE A 104 9.14 -21.72 -3.08
C ILE A 104 9.69 -22.03 -4.47
N ASN A 105 10.31 -23.20 -4.64
CA ASN A 105 10.98 -23.60 -5.88
C ASN A 105 12.08 -22.60 -6.33
N GLY A 106 12.82 -22.04 -5.38
CA GLY A 106 13.89 -21.06 -5.66
C GLY A 106 13.41 -19.69 -6.14
N LYS A 107 12.09 -19.42 -6.07
CA LYS A 107 11.49 -18.14 -6.45
C LYS A 107 10.72 -17.52 -5.29
N PRO A 108 10.65 -16.18 -5.21
CA PRO A 108 9.81 -15.52 -4.23
C PRO A 108 8.34 -15.87 -4.46
N VAL A 109 7.59 -16.05 -3.39
CA VAL A 109 6.18 -16.49 -3.43
C VAL A 109 5.34 -15.60 -4.34
N GLY A 110 5.56 -14.28 -4.32
CA GLY A 110 4.81 -13.32 -5.13
C GLY A 110 4.91 -13.52 -6.65
N GLU A 111 5.91 -14.25 -7.13
CA GLU A 111 6.13 -14.57 -8.55
C GLU A 111 5.57 -15.93 -8.97
N HIS A 112 5.00 -16.70 -8.04
CA HIS A 112 4.48 -18.03 -8.34
C HIS A 112 3.35 -17.95 -9.38
N PRO A 113 3.35 -18.77 -10.45
CA PRO A 113 2.38 -18.68 -11.55
C PRO A 113 0.92 -18.77 -11.10
N LEU A 114 0.62 -19.60 -10.11
CA LEU A 114 -0.73 -19.74 -9.55
C LEU A 114 -1.20 -18.47 -8.83
N LEU A 115 -0.33 -17.80 -8.08
CA LEU A 115 -0.66 -16.54 -7.42
C LEU A 115 -0.86 -15.41 -8.42
N CYS A 116 -0.04 -15.36 -9.47
CA CYS A 116 -0.22 -14.44 -10.58
C CYS A 116 -1.57 -14.66 -11.28
N ARG A 117 -1.98 -15.92 -11.49
CA ARG A 117 -3.29 -16.25 -12.08
C ARG A 117 -4.44 -15.90 -11.15
N LEU A 118 -4.31 -16.13 -9.84
CA LEU A 118 -5.29 -15.72 -8.83
C LEU A 118 -5.51 -14.20 -8.87
N LEU A 119 -4.43 -13.41 -8.82
CA LEU A 119 -4.53 -11.95 -8.85
C LEU A 119 -5.14 -11.43 -10.16
N LYS A 120 -4.85 -12.07 -11.30
CA LYS A 120 -5.55 -11.78 -12.55
C LYS A 120 -7.06 -12.02 -12.41
N GLY A 121 -7.46 -13.16 -11.83
CA GLY A 121 -8.85 -13.46 -11.52
C GLY A 121 -9.51 -12.39 -10.65
N VAL A 122 -8.87 -12.02 -9.53
CA VAL A 122 -9.34 -10.95 -8.64
C VAL A 122 -9.54 -9.63 -9.38
N LYS A 123 -8.59 -9.24 -10.25
CA LYS A 123 -8.69 -8.00 -11.03
C LYS A 123 -9.89 -8.00 -11.99
N PHE A 124 -10.18 -9.14 -12.62
CA PHE A 124 -11.30 -9.26 -13.54
C PHE A 124 -12.66 -9.36 -12.83
N SER A 125 -12.71 -10.08 -11.70
CA SER A 125 -13.93 -10.20 -10.90
C SER A 125 -14.28 -8.91 -10.15
N PHE A 126 -13.28 -8.12 -9.78
CA PHE A 126 -13.44 -6.87 -9.01
C PHE A 126 -12.70 -5.73 -9.70
N PRO A 127 -13.20 -5.23 -10.84
CA PRO A 127 -12.56 -4.13 -11.54
C PRO A 127 -12.49 -2.90 -10.62
N PRO A 128 -11.35 -2.18 -10.58
CA PRO A 128 -11.22 -0.99 -9.76
C PRO A 128 -12.21 0.07 -10.26
N LEU A 129 -13.16 0.43 -9.40
CA LEU A 129 -14.08 1.53 -9.69
C LEU A 129 -13.29 2.85 -9.79
N PRO A 130 -13.68 3.75 -10.70
CA PRO A 130 -13.11 5.09 -10.73
C PRO A 130 -13.34 5.76 -9.37
N LYS A 131 -12.29 6.41 -8.83
CA LYS A 131 -12.36 7.08 -7.53
C LYS A 131 -13.41 8.19 -7.48
N TYR A 132 -13.76 8.75 -8.63
CA TYR A 132 -14.73 9.82 -8.76
C TYR A 132 -15.80 9.37 -9.75
N SER A 133 -17.03 9.24 -9.27
CA SER A 133 -18.20 8.94 -10.11
C SER A 133 -18.62 10.13 -10.97
N LYS A 134 -18.28 11.35 -10.53
CA LYS A 134 -18.56 12.60 -11.20
C LYS A 134 -17.34 13.52 -11.10
N LEU A 135 -16.95 14.10 -12.23
CA LEU A 135 -15.99 15.21 -12.22
C LEU A 135 -16.72 16.46 -11.72
N TRP A 136 -16.07 17.24 -10.87
CA TRP A 136 -16.62 18.52 -10.44
C TRP A 136 -16.67 19.48 -11.63
N ASP A 137 -17.66 20.37 -11.66
CA ASP A 137 -17.85 21.30 -12.77
C ASP A 137 -16.97 22.53 -12.59
N VAL A 138 -15.97 22.66 -13.47
CA VAL A 138 -15.01 23.77 -13.47
C VAL A 138 -15.70 25.12 -13.68
N ASN A 139 -16.83 25.12 -14.40
CA ASN A 139 -17.57 26.34 -14.68
C ASN A 139 -18.15 26.97 -13.42
N VAL A 140 -18.47 26.19 -12.38
CA VAL A 140 -18.96 26.74 -11.10
C VAL A 140 -17.91 27.64 -10.47
N VAL A 141 -16.64 27.21 -10.47
CA VAL A 141 -15.55 28.00 -9.90
C VAL A 141 -15.18 29.18 -10.79
N LEU A 142 -15.19 29.00 -12.10
CA LEU A 142 -14.94 30.09 -13.04
C LEU A 142 -16.04 31.16 -12.96
N ASN A 143 -17.31 30.77 -12.89
CA ASN A 143 -18.43 31.71 -12.74
C ASN A 143 -18.39 32.45 -11.40
N LEU A 144 -17.96 31.78 -10.32
CA LEU A 144 -17.70 32.47 -9.05
C LEU A 144 -16.60 33.53 -9.19
N PHE A 145 -15.52 33.24 -9.92
CA PHE A 145 -14.45 34.23 -10.15
C PHE A 145 -14.83 35.35 -11.11
N LEU A 146 -15.81 35.12 -11.99
CA LEU A 146 -16.40 36.13 -12.87
C LEU A 146 -17.39 37.03 -12.12
N SER A 147 -18.04 36.55 -11.06
CA SER A 147 -18.93 37.38 -10.22
C SER A 147 -18.19 38.20 -9.16
N TRP A 148 -16.87 38.06 -9.06
CA TRP A 148 -16.06 38.89 -8.16
C TRP A 148 -15.84 40.29 -8.73
N GLN A 149 -15.68 41.24 -7.83
CA GLN A 149 -15.30 42.62 -8.11
C GLN A 149 -13.94 42.69 -8.85
N ASP A 150 -13.65 43.83 -9.47
CA ASP A 150 -12.40 44.07 -10.20
C ASP A 150 -11.16 43.72 -9.37
N ASN A 151 -10.12 43.23 -10.04
CA ASN A 151 -8.89 42.75 -9.39
C ASN A 151 -8.20 43.83 -8.52
N HIS A 152 -8.46 45.11 -8.81
CA HIS A 152 -7.93 46.25 -8.06
C HIS A 152 -8.67 46.52 -6.74
N GLU A 153 -9.92 46.05 -6.60
CA GLU A 153 -10.75 46.22 -5.40
C GLU A 153 -10.73 44.98 -4.50
N LEU A 154 -10.18 43.87 -4.99
CA LEU A 154 -10.05 42.63 -4.24
C LEU A 154 -8.92 42.69 -3.21
N SER A 155 -9.17 42.12 -2.04
CA SER A 155 -8.10 41.92 -1.05
C SER A 155 -6.98 41.04 -1.60
N LEU A 156 -5.73 41.28 -1.17
CA LEU A 156 -4.57 40.48 -1.57
C LEU A 156 -4.76 38.98 -1.28
N LYS A 157 -5.49 38.65 -0.22
CA LYS A 157 -5.87 37.28 0.13
C LYS A 157 -6.81 36.65 -0.91
N SER A 158 -7.80 37.40 -1.39
CA SER A 158 -8.73 36.93 -2.42
C SER A 158 -8.02 36.75 -3.76
N LEU A 159 -7.15 37.71 -4.13
CA LEU A 159 -6.39 37.67 -5.37
C LEU A 159 -5.42 36.47 -5.43
N SER A 160 -4.69 36.23 -4.33
CA SER A 160 -3.80 35.06 -4.22
C SER A 160 -4.58 33.74 -4.26
N ALA A 161 -5.77 33.67 -3.64
CA ALA A 161 -6.64 32.49 -3.74
C ALA A 161 -7.14 32.24 -5.18
N LYS A 162 -7.54 33.29 -5.90
CA LYS A 162 -7.96 33.20 -7.32
C LYS A 162 -6.82 32.71 -8.21
N LEU A 163 -5.63 33.28 -8.05
CA LEU A 163 -4.44 32.89 -8.82
C LEU A 163 -4.02 31.44 -8.52
N THR A 164 -3.91 31.06 -7.25
CA THR A 164 -3.53 29.68 -6.88
C THR A 164 -4.52 28.64 -7.36
N MET A 165 -5.83 28.94 -7.31
CA MET A 165 -6.87 28.05 -7.83
C MET A 165 -6.80 27.91 -9.36
N LEU A 166 -6.64 29.01 -10.10
CA LEU A 166 -6.48 28.99 -11.55
C LEU A 166 -5.17 28.27 -11.96
N LEU A 167 -4.09 28.47 -11.22
CA LEU A 167 -2.81 27.79 -11.45
C LEU A 167 -2.94 26.28 -11.21
N CYS A 168 -3.66 25.88 -10.16
CA CYS A 168 -3.96 24.48 -9.86
C CYS A 168 -4.78 23.83 -11.00
N LEU A 169 -5.77 24.56 -11.51
CA LEU A 169 -6.63 24.16 -12.63
C LEU A 169 -5.84 23.93 -13.92
N VAL A 170 -4.95 24.86 -14.29
CA VAL A 170 -4.15 24.77 -15.52
C VAL A 170 -3.04 23.72 -15.39
N SER A 171 -2.40 23.64 -14.22
CA SER A 171 -1.24 22.77 -14.03
C SER A 171 -1.61 21.29 -13.81
N ILE A 172 -2.90 20.99 -13.56
CA ILE A 172 -3.40 19.65 -13.15
C ILE A 172 -2.51 19.07 -12.04
N LYS A 173 -2.12 19.91 -11.08
CA LYS A 173 -1.24 19.52 -9.97
C LYS A 173 -2.07 19.21 -8.74
N ARG A 174 -1.55 18.32 -7.89
CA ARG A 174 -2.12 18.15 -6.54
C ARG A 174 -1.77 19.39 -5.73
N LEU A 175 -2.67 19.80 -4.83
CA LEU A 175 -2.42 20.88 -3.87
C LEU A 175 -1.13 20.68 -3.06
N SER A 176 -0.68 19.43 -2.87
CA SER A 176 0.60 19.12 -2.22
C SER A 176 1.84 19.53 -3.01
N ASP A 177 1.72 19.70 -4.32
CA ASP A 177 2.82 20.08 -5.23
C ASP A 177 2.89 21.59 -5.45
N VAL A 178 1.86 22.33 -5.04
CA VAL A 178 1.80 23.80 -5.10
C VAL A 178 2.15 24.32 -3.71
N ARG A 179 3.44 24.42 -3.41
CA ARG A 179 3.95 24.91 -2.14
C ARG A 179 5.13 25.84 -2.34
#